data_AF-A0A8D0EWZ4-F1
#
_entry.id   AF-A0A8D0EWZ4-F1
#
_cell.length_a   1.000
_cell.length_b   1.000
_cell.length_c   1.000
_cell.angle_alpha   90.00
_cell.angle_beta   90.00
_cell.angle_gamma   90.00
#
_symmetry.space_group_name_H-M   'P 1'
#
loop_
_entity.id
_entity.type
_entity.pdbx_description
1 polymer ?
#
loop_
_entity_poly.entity_id
_entity_poly.type
_entity_poly.pdbx_seq_one_letter_code
_entity_poly.pdbx_strand_id
1 'polypeptide(L)'
;MIAEVKTHSPQFTLSSGGSVTSPPLSPALPKYKLADYRYGREEMLALFLKDNKIPSDLLDKEFLPILQEEPLPPLALVPFTEEEQVYFRERNYESILC
;
A
#
# COMPACT_ATOMS: atom_id res chain seq x y z
N MET A 1 -22.37 31.02 16.98
CA MET A 1 -21.41 30.61 18.04
C MET A 1 -20.46 29.63 17.40
N ILE A 2 -19.23 30.05 17.08
CA ILE A 2 -18.20 29.16 16.55
C ILE A 2 -17.29 28.85 17.75
N ALA A 3 -17.16 27.58 18.12
CA ALA A 3 -16.17 27.13 19.07
C ALA A 3 -15.15 26.27 18.31
N GLU A 4 -13.90 26.72 18.30
CA GLU A 4 -12.75 26.02 17.72
C GLU A 4 -12.49 24.69 18.45
N VAL A 5 -12.30 23.63 17.68
CA VAL A 5 -11.81 22.33 18.17
C VAL A 5 -10.29 22.41 18.32
N LYS A 6 -9.82 22.52 19.56
CA LYS A 6 -8.39 22.48 19.90
C LYS A 6 -7.91 21.04 19.98
N THR A 7 -7.19 20.58 18.96
CA THR A 7 -6.54 19.27 18.92
C THR A 7 -5.46 19.17 20.00
N HIS A 8 -5.63 18.25 20.96
CA HIS A 8 -4.64 17.96 22.00
C HIS A 8 -3.84 16.72 21.58
N SER A 9 -2.53 16.88 21.36
CA SER A 9 -1.59 15.77 21.29
C SER A 9 -1.25 15.29 22.71
N PRO A 10 -1.25 13.98 23.01
CA PRO A 10 -0.86 13.51 24.34
C PRO A 10 0.67 13.37 24.38
N GLN A 11 1.33 14.24 25.13
CA GLN A 11 2.69 13.99 25.64
C GLN A 11 2.55 13.86 27.16
N PHE A 12 2.63 12.62 27.66
CA PHE A 12 2.68 12.36 29.09
C PHE A 12 4.06 12.74 29.62
N THR A 13 4.15 13.78 30.44
CA THR A 13 5.33 14.03 31.28
C THR A 13 4.89 14.42 32.69
N LEU A 14 4.99 13.46 33.61
CA LEU A 14 5.01 13.74 35.05
C LEU A 14 6.37 14.36 35.41
N SER A 15 6.33 15.25 36.39
CA SER A 15 7.44 15.74 37.23
C SER A 15 7.86 17.20 37.00
N SER A 16 7.78 17.90 38.13
CA SER A 16 8.05 19.30 38.42
C SER A 16 9.52 19.68 38.26
N GLY A 17 9.75 20.88 37.70
CA GLY A 17 10.88 21.74 38.08
C GLY A 17 12.07 21.82 37.12
N GLY A 18 12.17 22.97 36.43
CA GLY A 18 13.45 23.65 36.15
C GLY A 18 14.30 23.15 34.97
N SER A 19 14.80 24.13 34.20
CA SER A 19 15.83 24.02 33.16
C SER A 19 15.36 23.67 31.74
N VAL A 20 15.34 24.71 30.90
CA VAL A 20 15.32 24.60 29.44
C VAL A 20 16.66 24.04 28.95
N THR A 21 16.78 22.72 28.97
CA THR A 21 17.79 22.02 28.18
C THR A 21 17.04 21.21 27.13
N SER A 22 17.17 21.60 25.86
CA SER A 22 16.68 20.80 24.75
C SER A 22 17.27 19.38 24.86
N PRO A 23 16.51 18.32 24.55
CA PRO A 23 17.06 16.97 24.53
C PRO A 23 18.27 16.93 23.58
N PRO A 24 19.32 16.15 23.91
CA PRO A 24 20.48 16.02 23.05
C PRO A 24 20.04 15.63 21.64
N LEU A 25 20.66 16.21 20.61
CA LEU A 25 20.47 15.75 19.22
C LEU A 25 20.66 14.24 19.23
N SER A 26 19.59 13.49 18.97
CA SER A 26 19.67 12.04 18.85
C SER A 26 20.78 11.73 17.84
N PRO A 27 21.69 10.78 18.12
CA PRO A 27 22.78 10.45 17.20
C PRO A 27 22.18 10.25 15.82
N ALA A 28 22.68 11.02 14.84
CA ALA A 28 22.16 11.03 13.48
C ALA A 28 22.15 9.59 12.98
N LEU A 29 20.95 8.99 12.93
CA LEU A 29 20.76 7.64 12.47
C LEU A 29 21.40 7.53 11.08
N PRO A 30 22.17 6.46 10.79
CA PRO A 30 22.71 6.25 9.47
C PRO A 30 21.58 6.41 8.45
N LYS A 31 21.76 7.32 7.48
CA LYS A 31 20.83 7.43 6.35
C LYS A 31 20.94 6.12 5.58
N TYR A 32 20.09 5.15 5.90
CA TYR A 32 20.04 3.88 5.19
C TYR A 32 19.76 4.18 3.72
N LYS A 33 20.65 3.71 2.84
CA LYS A 33 20.46 3.85 1.40
C LYS A 33 19.21 3.07 1.01
N LEU A 34 18.23 3.78 0.48
CA LEU A 34 17.09 3.16 -0.19
C LEU A 34 17.57 2.53 -1.50
N ALA A 35 16.87 1.49 -1.94
CA ALA A 35 17.07 0.95 -3.28
C ALA A 35 16.74 2.05 -4.31
N ASP A 36 17.52 2.11 -5.39
CA ASP A 36 17.45 3.19 -6.37
C ASP A 36 16.18 3.10 -7.24
N TYR A 37 15.61 1.91 -7.40
CA TYR A 37 14.34 1.67 -8.09
C TYR A 37 13.33 1.06 -7.12
N ARG A 38 12.38 1.88 -6.66
CA ARG A 38 11.27 1.44 -5.81
C ARG A 38 10.00 2.08 -6.34
N TYR A 39 8.98 1.26 -6.51
CA TYR A 39 7.67 1.69 -7.00
C TYR A 39 6.62 1.19 -6.01
N GLY A 40 5.88 2.10 -5.43
CA GLY A 40 4.67 1.80 -4.64
C GLY A 40 3.55 1.28 -5.54
N ARG A 41 2.45 0.86 -4.90
CA ARG A 41 1.28 0.31 -5.61
C ARG A 41 0.76 1.25 -6.70
N GLU A 42 0.46 2.51 -6.35
CA GLU A 42 -0.09 3.47 -7.31
C GLU A 42 0.91 3.85 -8.41
N GLU A 43 2.21 3.92 -8.08
CA GLU A 43 3.26 4.18 -9.05
C GLU A 43 3.35 3.03 -10.07
N MET A 44 3.27 1.77 -9.61
CA MET A 44 3.25 0.61 -10.50
C MET A 44 2.01 0.57 -11.40
N LEU A 45 0.83 0.89 -10.85
CA LEU A 45 -0.41 0.95 -11.63
C LEU A 45 -0.39 2.07 -12.68
N ALA A 46 0.23 3.21 -12.36
CA ALA A 46 0.40 4.32 -13.29
C ALA A 46 1.33 3.99 -14.48
N LEU A 47 2.21 2.98 -14.33
CA LEU A 47 3.10 2.51 -15.40
C LEU A 47 2.43 1.49 -16.34
N PHE A 48 1.20 1.05 -16.06
CA PHE A 48 0.50 0.08 -16.91
C PHE A 48 0.12 0.68 -18.28
N LEU A 49 0.44 -0.05 -19.35
CA LEU A 49 0.08 0.31 -20.72
C LEU A 49 -0.96 -0.69 -21.23
N LYS A 50 -2.08 -0.18 -21.76
CA LYS A 50 -3.21 -1.02 -22.20
C LYS A 50 -2.88 -1.81 -23.48
N ASP A 51 -2.10 -1.23 -24.38
CA ASP A 51 -1.79 -1.82 -25.68
C ASP A 51 -0.37 -2.42 -25.67
N ASN A 52 -0.19 -3.48 -24.88
CA ASN A 52 1.07 -4.20 -24.80
C ASN A 52 1.10 -5.40 -25.74
N LYS A 53 2.22 -5.55 -26.46
CA LYS A 53 2.47 -6.74 -27.28
C LYS A 53 2.72 -7.94 -26.38
N ILE A 54 2.19 -9.10 -26.76
CA ILE A 54 2.49 -10.36 -26.09
C ILE A 54 4.01 -10.62 -26.18
N PRO A 55 4.71 -10.82 -25.04
CA PRO A 55 6.10 -11.25 -25.04
C PRO A 55 6.28 -12.56 -25.81
N SER A 56 7.33 -12.65 -26.63
CA SER A 56 7.61 -13.83 -27.47
C SER A 56 7.66 -15.13 -26.66
N ASP A 57 8.17 -15.05 -25.44
CA ASP A 57 8.39 -16.21 -24.58
C ASP A 57 7.07 -16.85 -24.13
N LEU A 58 5.97 -16.08 -24.11
CA LEU A 58 4.63 -16.59 -23.78
C LEU A 58 3.92 -17.24 -24.98
N LEU A 59 4.49 -17.17 -26.19
CA LEU A 59 3.94 -17.83 -27.38
C LEU A 59 4.37 -19.30 -27.50
N ASP A 60 5.19 -19.81 -26.57
CA ASP A 60 5.52 -21.24 -26.53
C ASP A 60 4.26 -22.07 -26.25
N LYS A 61 4.20 -23.26 -26.87
CA LYS A 61 3.10 -24.22 -26.73
C LYS A 61 2.86 -24.63 -25.29
N GLU A 62 3.91 -24.63 -24.47
CA GLU A 62 3.81 -24.91 -23.04
C GLU A 62 2.95 -23.88 -22.29
N PHE A 63 2.97 -22.61 -22.74
CA PHE A 63 2.25 -21.51 -22.08
C PHE A 63 0.91 -21.17 -22.71
N LEU A 64 0.55 -21.75 -23.88
CA LEU A 64 -0.75 -21.53 -24.50
C LEU A 64 -1.95 -21.76 -23.56
N PRO A 65 -1.97 -22.77 -22.66
CA PRO A 65 -3.10 -22.96 -21.73
C PRO A 65 -3.31 -21.80 -20.74
N ILE A 66 -2.28 -20.98 -20.50
CA ILE A 66 -2.33 -19.83 -19.59
C ILE A 66 -2.21 -18.49 -20.34
N LEU A 67 -2.09 -18.53 -21.66
CA LEU A 67 -1.95 -17.33 -22.48
C LEU A 67 -3.30 -16.61 -22.55
N GLN A 68 -3.28 -15.34 -22.13
CA GLN A 68 -4.38 -14.43 -22.31
C GLN A 68 -4.09 -13.56 -23.55
N GLU A 69 -4.86 -13.75 -24.62
CA GLU A 69 -4.64 -13.04 -25.89
C GLU A 69 -4.93 -11.54 -25.79
N GLU A 70 -6.02 -11.17 -25.11
CA GLU A 70 -6.39 -9.78 -24.89
C GLU A 70 -5.88 -9.30 -23.52
N PRO A 71 -5.00 -8.27 -23.46
CA PRO A 71 -4.45 -7.80 -22.19
C PRO A 71 -5.55 -7.28 -21.26
N LEU A 72 -5.66 -7.89 -20.07
CA LEU A 72 -6.58 -7.47 -19.03
C LEU A 72 -5.98 -6.32 -18.20
N PRO A 73 -6.79 -5.35 -17.73
CA PRO A 73 -6.30 -4.34 -16.81
C PRO A 73 -5.94 -4.99 -15.45
N PRO A 74 -5.03 -4.38 -14.68
CA PRO A 74 -4.77 -4.81 -13.31
C PRO A 74 -6.07 -4.84 -12.48
N LEU A 75 -6.34 -5.93 -11.77
CA LEU A 75 -7.55 -6.10 -10.95
C LEU A 75 -7.73 -4.99 -9.89
N ALA A 76 -6.62 -4.36 -9.49
CA ALA A 76 -6.61 -3.18 -8.64
C ALA A 76 -7.43 -1.98 -9.18
N LEU A 77 -7.64 -1.93 -10.50
CA LEU A 77 -8.41 -0.91 -11.21
C LEU A 77 -9.83 -1.40 -11.56
N VAL A 78 -10.15 -2.66 -11.28
CA VAL A 78 -11.44 -3.28 -11.58
C VAL A 78 -12.26 -3.30 -10.29
N PRO A 79 -13.43 -2.66 -10.24
CA PRO A 79 -14.34 -2.80 -9.12
C PRO A 79 -14.79 -4.26 -8.95
N PHE A 80 -14.93 -4.71 -7.70
CA PHE A 80 -15.39 -6.07 -7.42
C PHE A 80 -16.82 -6.30 -7.90
N THR A 81 -17.08 -7.51 -8.38
CA THR A 81 -18.45 -7.96 -8.67
C THR A 81 -19.22 -8.25 -7.37
N GLU A 82 -20.54 -8.43 -7.46
CA GLU A 82 -21.36 -8.75 -6.29
C GLU A 82 -20.96 -10.11 -5.67
N GLU A 83 -20.65 -11.09 -6.51
CA GLU A 83 -20.23 -12.42 -6.09
C GLU A 83 -18.88 -12.37 -5.35
N GLU A 84 -17.93 -11.60 -5.87
CA GLU A 84 -16.62 -11.38 -5.24
C GLU A 84 -16.75 -10.64 -3.91
N GLN A 85 -17.68 -9.69 -3.80
CA GLN A 85 -17.95 -8.99 -2.55
C GLN A 85 -18.51 -9.93 -1.47
N VAL A 86 -19.41 -10.84 -1.84
CA VAL A 86 -19.94 -11.86 -0.91
C VAL A 86 -18.82 -12.78 -0.44
N TYR A 87 -18.01 -13.33 -1.36
CA TYR A 87 -16.87 -14.18 -1.01
C TYR A 87 -15.85 -13.47 -0.12
N PHE A 88 -15.53 -12.20 -0.44
CA PHE A 88 -14.62 -11.41 0.37
C PHE A 88 -15.16 -11.21 1.78
N ARG A 89 -16.45 -10.91 1.93
CA ARG A 89 -17.08 -10.81 3.25
C ARG A 89 -17.00 -12.12 4.02
N GLU A 90 -17.34 -13.26 3.40
CA GLU A 90 -17.26 -14.59 4.02
C GLU A 90 -15.84 -14.94 4.50
N ARG A 91 -14.82 -14.64 3.68
CA ARG A 91 -13.42 -14.84 4.06
C ARG A 91 -12.99 -14.02 5.27
N ASN A 92 -13.54 -12.81 5.43
CA ASN A 92 -13.29 -12.01 6.62
C ASN A 92 -13.99 -12.60 7.85
N TYR A 93 -15.20 -13.16 7.71
CA TYR A 93 -15.91 -13.81 8.82
C TYR A 93 -15.19 -15.07 9.32
N GLU A 94 -14.69 -15.92 8.42
CA GLU A 94 -13.91 -17.11 8.79
C GLU A 94 -12.59 -16.76 9.50
N SER A 95 -11.93 -15.66 9.09
CA SER A 95 -10.69 -15.22 9.75
C SER A 95 -10.89 -14.63 11.15
N ILE A 96 -12.12 -14.23 11.51
CA ILE A 96 -12.46 -13.67 12.84
C ILE A 96 -12.91 -14.78 13.81
N LEU A 97 -13.27 -15.96 13.30
CA LEU A 97 -13.79 -17.10 14.07
C LEU A 97 -12.71 -18.10 14.51
N CYS A 98 -11.42 -17.83 14.23
CA CYS A 98 -10.29 -18.68 14.66
C CYS A 98 -9.47 -18.04 15.79
#